data_AF-A9DMF3-F1
#
_entry.id   AF-A9DMF3-F1
#
_cell.length_a   1.000
_cell.length_b   1.000
_cell.length_c   1.000
_cell.angle_alpha   90.00
_cell.angle_beta   90.00
_cell.angle_gamma   90.00
#
_symmetry.space_group_name_H-M   'P 1'
#
loop_
_entity.id
_entity.type
_entity.pdbx_description
1 polymer ?
#
loop_
_entity_poly.entity_id
_entity_poly.type
_entity_poly.pdbx_seq_one_letter_code
_entity_poly.pdbx_strand_id
1 'polypeptide(L)'
;MNPENTYYFSRLKQQIATTFLASHVASSDIREWKGNTITDFQEDLRSKTKGSISEKWFYTYVKNDAKKLPRVDMLNLLSVYVGFENWNDFMQKHGDVEVELETELERETEVEKPSSKRWVYLLFMIPLLVFAIYGLYPKENTFSFCFVDADQRVAITKIPLDIIVIRTQESPLYFKTDSLGCFSYTTSEKQLKFVVKSPYHKTDTIVRHVNSNTHKTVQLQTDDYALMLMYYANGNKDDWKKRRAQLNELIAENAQIYRAFQKDIGIEMYTKKEFINLLTIPTSSLKKMQILDKVYQNDKIVKLKFMIQ
;
A
#
# COMPACT_ATOMS: atom_id res chain seq x y z
N MET A 1 -19.80 -10.92 -12.45
CA MET A 1 -20.73 -9.96 -13.09
C MET A 1 -22.04 -10.02 -12.31
N ASN A 2 -22.76 -8.92 -12.08
CA ASN A 2 -24.10 -8.99 -11.47
C ASN A 2 -25.00 -9.84 -12.40
N PRO A 3 -25.70 -10.89 -11.93
CA PRO A 3 -26.59 -11.71 -12.76
C PRO A 3 -27.64 -10.90 -13.52
N GLU A 4 -28.19 -9.88 -12.88
CA GLU A 4 -29.19 -8.97 -13.45
C GLU A 4 -28.67 -8.22 -14.69
N ASN A 5 -27.49 -7.59 -14.58
CA ASN A 5 -26.89 -6.90 -15.72
C ASN A 5 -26.50 -7.85 -16.88
N THR A 6 -26.26 -9.13 -16.57
CA THR A 6 -25.96 -10.15 -17.58
C THR A 6 -27.21 -10.51 -18.38
N TYR A 7 -28.36 -10.60 -17.72
CA TYR A 7 -29.66 -10.82 -18.35
C TYR A 7 -30.03 -9.67 -19.30
N TYR A 8 -29.98 -8.42 -18.83
CA TYR A 8 -30.30 -7.27 -19.68
C TYR A 8 -29.38 -7.16 -20.89
N PHE A 9 -28.08 -7.43 -20.72
CA PHE A 9 -27.15 -7.38 -21.85
C PHE A 9 -27.42 -8.49 -22.88
N SER A 10 -27.87 -9.67 -22.42
CA SER A 10 -28.33 -10.75 -23.31
C SER A 10 -29.59 -10.34 -24.08
N ARG A 11 -30.56 -9.68 -23.43
CA ARG A 11 -31.75 -9.13 -24.09
C ARG A 11 -31.39 -8.05 -25.11
N LEU A 12 -30.45 -7.17 -24.78
CA LEU A 12 -29.96 -6.16 -25.72
C LEU A 12 -29.35 -6.80 -26.97
N LYS A 13 -28.54 -7.86 -26.82
CA LYS A 13 -28.00 -8.63 -27.95
C LYS A 13 -29.10 -9.20 -28.87
N GLN A 14 -30.18 -9.73 -28.29
CA GLN A 14 -31.33 -10.23 -29.05
C GLN A 14 -31.99 -9.11 -29.85
N GLN A 15 -32.24 -7.95 -29.23
CA GLN A 15 -32.87 -6.82 -29.93
C GLN A 15 -31.98 -6.20 -31.00
N ILE A 16 -30.66 -6.20 -30.81
CA ILE A 16 -29.71 -5.81 -31.85
C ILE A 16 -29.89 -6.72 -33.07
N ALA A 17 -29.96 -8.04 -32.86
CA ALA A 17 -30.19 -8.99 -33.94
C ALA A 17 -31.51 -8.72 -34.64
N THR A 18 -32.62 -8.55 -33.90
CA THR A 18 -33.94 -8.24 -34.47
C THR A 18 -33.93 -6.94 -35.26
N THR A 19 -33.31 -5.88 -34.73
CA THR A 19 -33.23 -4.56 -35.38
C THR A 19 -32.42 -4.63 -36.67
N PHE A 20 -31.32 -5.37 -36.66
CA PHE A 20 -30.47 -5.54 -37.84
C PHE A 20 -31.17 -6.37 -38.93
N LEU A 21 -31.87 -7.44 -38.53
CA LEU A 21 -32.61 -8.33 -39.44
C LEU A 21 -33.85 -7.69 -40.07
N ALA A 22 -34.31 -6.54 -39.57
CA ALA A 22 -35.38 -5.78 -40.20
C ALA A 22 -35.01 -5.25 -41.59
N SER A 23 -33.70 -5.06 -41.87
CA SER A 23 -33.21 -4.53 -43.15
C SER A 23 -32.04 -5.32 -43.75
N HIS A 24 -31.56 -6.37 -43.10
CA HIS A 24 -30.43 -7.18 -43.55
C HIS A 24 -30.71 -8.68 -43.39
N VAL A 25 -30.04 -9.52 -44.18
CA VAL A 25 -30.13 -10.99 -44.09
C VAL A 25 -28.93 -11.53 -43.32
N ALA A 26 -29.16 -12.07 -42.13
CA ALA A 26 -28.13 -12.68 -41.28
C ALA A 26 -28.74 -13.77 -40.37
N SER A 27 -27.89 -14.44 -39.57
CA SER A 27 -28.39 -15.37 -38.54
C SER A 27 -29.15 -14.63 -37.44
N SER A 28 -30.19 -15.26 -36.89
CA SER A 28 -30.91 -14.76 -35.72
C SER A 28 -30.06 -14.77 -34.45
N ASP A 29 -29.07 -15.65 -34.36
CA ASP A 29 -28.06 -15.59 -33.30
C ASP A 29 -26.91 -14.66 -33.72
N ILE A 30 -26.86 -13.49 -33.08
CA ILE A 30 -25.80 -12.49 -33.27
C ILE A 30 -24.39 -13.05 -33.01
N ARG A 31 -24.26 -14.12 -32.22
CA ARG A 31 -22.98 -14.80 -31.97
C ARG A 31 -22.45 -15.50 -33.21
N GLU A 32 -23.28 -15.81 -34.20
CA GLU A 32 -22.85 -16.49 -35.42
C GLU A 32 -22.26 -15.53 -36.47
N TRP A 33 -22.49 -14.23 -36.33
CA TRP A 33 -22.06 -13.23 -37.32
C TRP A 33 -20.54 -13.20 -37.46
N LYS A 34 -20.05 -13.16 -38.71
CA LYS A 34 -18.62 -13.21 -39.08
C LYS A 34 -18.35 -12.31 -40.29
N GLY A 35 -17.14 -11.77 -40.38
CA GLY A 35 -16.67 -11.04 -41.56
C GLY A 35 -17.64 -9.97 -42.03
N ASN A 36 -18.12 -10.09 -43.27
CA ASN A 36 -19.01 -9.12 -43.93
C ASN A 36 -20.25 -8.77 -43.08
N THR A 37 -20.89 -9.74 -42.41
CA THR A 37 -22.06 -9.46 -41.57
C THR A 37 -21.74 -8.53 -40.40
N ILE A 38 -20.53 -8.63 -39.82
CA ILE A 38 -20.09 -7.71 -38.76
C ILE A 38 -19.83 -6.32 -39.37
N THR A 39 -19.23 -6.25 -40.55
CA THR A 39 -19.00 -4.99 -41.27
C THR A 39 -20.32 -4.29 -41.62
N ASP A 40 -21.31 -5.03 -42.14
CA ASP A 40 -22.63 -4.52 -42.47
C ASP A 40 -23.34 -3.99 -41.21
N PHE A 41 -23.25 -4.72 -40.10
CA PHE A 41 -23.76 -4.24 -38.80
C PHE A 41 -23.05 -2.97 -38.34
N GLN A 42 -21.73 -2.87 -38.49
CA GLN A 42 -20.99 -1.66 -38.11
C GLN A 42 -21.41 -0.44 -38.94
N GLU A 43 -21.69 -0.63 -40.23
CA GLU A 43 -22.18 0.41 -41.11
C GLU A 43 -23.61 0.84 -40.76
N ASP A 44 -24.51 -0.12 -40.51
CA ASP A 44 -25.88 0.14 -40.09
C ASP A 44 -25.95 0.81 -38.70
N LEU A 45 -25.11 0.37 -37.75
CA LEU A 45 -24.97 0.99 -36.45
C LEU A 45 -24.53 2.46 -36.60
N ARG A 46 -23.54 2.70 -37.46
CA ARG A 46 -22.99 4.04 -37.70
C ARG A 46 -23.98 4.96 -38.39
N SER A 47 -24.77 4.45 -39.34
CA SER A 47 -25.78 5.24 -40.04
C SER A 47 -26.88 5.71 -39.09
N LYS A 48 -27.33 4.85 -38.15
CA LYS A 48 -28.43 5.14 -37.21
C LYS A 48 -28.01 5.94 -35.98
N THR A 49 -26.79 5.73 -35.47
CA THR A 49 -26.37 6.29 -34.16
C THR A 49 -25.21 7.29 -34.26
N LYS A 50 -24.55 7.40 -35.42
CA LYS A 50 -23.28 8.14 -35.64
C LYS A 50 -22.08 7.61 -34.84
N GLY A 51 -22.25 6.58 -34.00
CA GLY A 51 -21.16 5.91 -33.30
C GLY A 51 -20.67 4.68 -34.05
N SER A 52 -19.56 4.11 -33.62
CA SER A 52 -19.01 2.88 -34.20
C SER A 52 -18.43 1.97 -33.13
N ILE A 53 -18.41 0.68 -33.44
CA ILE A 53 -17.71 -0.33 -32.63
C ILE A 53 -16.64 -0.98 -33.49
N SER A 54 -15.52 -1.38 -32.89
CA SER A 54 -14.50 -2.13 -33.63
C SER A 54 -14.86 -3.61 -33.73
N GLU A 55 -14.33 -4.30 -34.73
CA GLU A 55 -14.54 -5.74 -34.90
C GLU A 55 -14.02 -6.51 -33.66
N LYS A 56 -12.85 -6.10 -33.12
CA LYS A 56 -12.30 -6.62 -31.87
C LYS A 56 -13.27 -6.48 -30.70
N TRP A 57 -13.98 -5.34 -30.60
CA TRP A 57 -14.98 -5.12 -29.56
C TRP A 57 -16.14 -6.12 -29.72
N PHE A 58 -16.63 -6.31 -30.94
CA PHE A 58 -17.71 -7.27 -31.24
C PHE A 58 -17.33 -8.68 -30.81
N TYR A 59 -16.15 -9.17 -31.17
CA TYR A 59 -15.68 -10.48 -30.72
C TYR A 59 -15.58 -10.58 -29.20
N THR A 60 -15.10 -9.52 -28.54
CA THR A 60 -14.88 -9.52 -27.08
C THR A 60 -16.20 -9.61 -26.30
N TYR A 61 -17.22 -8.86 -26.69
CA TYR A 61 -18.43 -8.70 -25.87
C TYR A 61 -19.67 -9.39 -26.44
N VAL A 62 -19.76 -9.57 -27.75
CA VAL A 62 -20.92 -10.18 -28.41
C VAL A 62 -20.73 -11.69 -28.51
N LYS A 63 -19.60 -12.14 -29.07
CA LYS A 63 -19.31 -13.56 -29.28
C LYS A 63 -18.85 -14.30 -28.03
N ASN A 64 -17.91 -13.72 -27.29
CA ASN A 64 -17.35 -14.37 -26.11
C ASN A 64 -18.17 -14.05 -24.86
N ASP A 65 -18.18 -14.98 -23.90
CA ASP A 65 -18.77 -14.75 -22.56
C ASP A 65 -17.82 -13.88 -21.72
N ALA A 66 -17.83 -12.57 -22.00
CA ALA A 66 -17.00 -11.60 -21.31
C ALA A 66 -17.29 -11.58 -19.80
N LYS A 67 -16.24 -11.68 -18.97
CA LYS A 67 -16.35 -11.64 -17.50
C LYS A 67 -16.84 -10.29 -16.93
N LYS A 68 -16.84 -9.25 -17.77
CA LYS A 68 -17.24 -7.87 -17.44
C LYS A 68 -18.08 -7.31 -18.58
N LEU A 69 -19.02 -6.43 -18.24
CA LEU A 69 -19.82 -5.69 -19.21
C LEU A 69 -18.95 -4.72 -20.02
N PRO A 70 -19.40 -4.34 -21.22
CA PRO A 70 -18.83 -3.19 -21.91
C PRO A 70 -18.96 -1.91 -21.09
N ARG A 71 -18.15 -0.90 -21.44
CA ARG A 71 -18.28 0.46 -20.90
C ARG A 71 -19.68 1.02 -21.20
N VAL A 72 -20.19 1.87 -20.30
CA VAL A 72 -21.55 2.44 -20.41
C VAL A 72 -21.78 3.18 -21.72
N ASP A 73 -20.78 3.85 -22.29
CA ASP A 73 -20.89 4.53 -23.59
C ASP A 73 -21.26 3.57 -24.73
N MET A 74 -20.74 2.34 -24.69
CA MET A 74 -21.04 1.31 -25.68
C MET A 74 -22.43 0.72 -25.47
N LEU A 75 -22.86 0.60 -24.20
CA LEU A 75 -24.22 0.17 -23.88
C LEU A 75 -25.24 1.22 -24.32
N ASN A 76 -24.98 2.50 -24.05
CA ASN A 76 -25.82 3.61 -24.52
C ASN A 76 -25.91 3.64 -26.05
N LEU A 77 -24.78 3.52 -26.74
CA LEU A 77 -24.73 3.46 -28.20
C LEU A 77 -25.63 2.35 -28.76
N LEU A 78 -25.55 1.16 -28.19
CA LEU A 78 -26.34 0.01 -28.62
C LEU A 78 -27.81 0.12 -28.23
N SER A 79 -28.13 0.71 -27.08
CA SER A 79 -29.51 1.04 -26.69
C SER A 79 -30.15 2.04 -27.65
N VAL A 80 -29.41 3.07 -28.08
CA VAL A 80 -29.88 4.01 -29.11
C VAL A 80 -30.12 3.31 -30.44
N TYR A 81 -29.25 2.37 -30.82
CA TYR A 81 -29.45 1.59 -32.04
C TYR A 81 -30.75 0.79 -32.05
N VAL A 82 -31.13 0.21 -30.91
CA VAL A 82 -32.38 -0.55 -30.77
C VAL A 82 -33.61 0.31 -30.39
N GLY A 83 -33.47 1.64 -30.40
CA GLY A 83 -34.59 2.58 -30.25
C GLY A 83 -34.85 3.10 -28.82
N PHE A 84 -33.92 2.92 -27.89
CA PHE A 84 -34.01 3.42 -26.51
C PHE A 84 -33.13 4.65 -26.30
N GLU A 85 -33.43 5.49 -25.31
CA GLU A 85 -32.65 6.73 -25.11
C GLU A 85 -31.22 6.46 -24.64
N ASN A 86 -31.05 5.47 -23.76
CA ASN A 86 -29.77 5.05 -23.19
C ASN A 86 -29.92 3.68 -22.50
N TRP A 87 -28.83 3.17 -21.92
CA TRP A 87 -28.79 1.88 -21.25
C TRP A 87 -29.76 1.78 -20.06
N ASN A 88 -29.96 2.86 -19.31
CA ASN A 88 -30.87 2.85 -18.16
C ASN A 88 -32.34 2.82 -18.63
N ASP A 89 -32.70 3.57 -19.67
CA ASP A 89 -34.03 3.51 -20.30
C ASP A 89 -34.34 2.11 -20.82
N PHE A 90 -33.34 1.45 -21.43
CA PHE A 90 -33.46 0.07 -21.85
C PHE A 90 -33.72 -0.89 -20.68
N MET A 91 -32.96 -0.78 -19.57
CA MET A 91 -33.17 -1.63 -18.40
C MET A 91 -34.54 -1.40 -17.77
N GLN A 92 -34.98 -0.14 -17.64
CA GLN A 92 -36.26 0.20 -17.01
C GLN A 92 -37.45 -0.39 -17.78
N LYS A 93 -37.48 -0.22 -19.11
CA LYS A 93 -38.56 -0.73 -19.96
C LYS A 93 -38.59 -2.26 -20.09
N HIS A 94 -37.50 -2.93 -19.74
CA HIS A 94 -37.42 -4.40 -19.70
C HIS A 94 -37.44 -4.96 -18.28
N GLY A 95 -37.47 -4.09 -17.26
CA GLY A 95 -37.63 -4.44 -15.86
C GLY A 95 -39.07 -4.79 -15.50
N ASP A 96 -40.05 -4.33 -16.27
CA ASP A 96 -41.46 -4.67 -16.06
C ASP A 96 -41.81 -6.14 -16.40
N VAL A 97 -40.88 -6.90 -16.99
CA VAL A 97 -41.03 -8.35 -17.28
C VAL A 97 -40.75 -9.22 -16.03
N GLU A 98 -40.27 -8.62 -14.94
CA GLU A 98 -40.10 -9.27 -13.63
C GLU A 98 -41.46 -9.68 -13.02
N VAL A 99 -42.57 -9.04 -13.43
CA VAL A 99 -43.93 -9.35 -12.92
C VAL A 99 -44.60 -10.53 -13.64
N GLU A 100 -44.25 -10.84 -14.89
CA GLU A 100 -44.89 -11.92 -15.65
C GLU A 100 -44.14 -13.25 -15.58
N LEU A 101 -42.80 -13.22 -15.49
CA LEU A 101 -41.98 -14.44 -15.44
C LEU A 101 -42.05 -15.16 -14.08
N GLU A 102 -42.35 -14.42 -12.99
CA GLU A 102 -42.63 -15.00 -11.67
C GLU A 102 -43.96 -15.79 -11.67
N THR A 103 -44.94 -15.40 -12.49
CA THR A 103 -46.31 -15.95 -12.45
C THR A 103 -46.48 -17.26 -13.23
N GLU A 104 -45.55 -17.61 -14.13
CA GLU A 104 -45.54 -18.88 -14.87
C GLU A 104 -44.58 -19.92 -14.30
N LEU A 105 -43.40 -19.54 -13.78
CA LEU A 105 -42.48 -20.50 -13.14
C LEU A 105 -43.03 -21.07 -11.82
N GLU A 106 -43.93 -20.35 -11.13
CA GLU A 106 -44.59 -20.84 -9.92
C GLU A 106 -45.69 -21.90 -10.20
N ARG A 107 -46.12 -22.08 -11.45
CA ARG A 107 -47.24 -23.00 -11.77
C ARG A 107 -46.84 -24.45 -12.07
N GLU A 108 -45.57 -24.75 -12.35
CA GLU A 108 -45.11 -26.13 -12.63
C GLU A 108 -44.05 -26.67 -11.67
N THR A 109 -43.76 -25.98 -10.57
CA THR A 109 -43.04 -26.60 -9.45
C THR A 109 -43.89 -26.55 -8.19
N GLU A 110 -44.81 -27.50 -8.09
CA GLU A 110 -45.29 -27.98 -6.80
C GLU A 110 -44.11 -28.69 -6.10
N VAL A 111 -43.15 -27.91 -5.61
CA VAL A 111 -42.31 -28.33 -4.49
C VAL A 111 -43.16 -28.06 -3.27
N GLU A 112 -43.55 -29.14 -2.57
CA GLU A 112 -44.12 -29.06 -1.24
C GLU A 112 -43.35 -28.00 -0.43
N LYS A 113 -43.98 -26.84 -0.19
CA LYS A 113 -43.44 -25.85 0.74
C LYS A 113 -43.34 -26.57 2.08
N PRO A 114 -42.15 -26.74 2.71
CA PRO A 114 -42.16 -27.06 4.11
C PRO A 114 -42.79 -25.84 4.78
N SER A 115 -44.01 -26.02 5.27
CA SER A 115 -44.71 -25.14 6.20
C SER A 115 -43.77 -24.89 7.38
N SER A 116 -42.95 -23.86 7.25
CA SER A 116 -41.95 -23.57 8.24
C SER A 116 -41.65 -22.10 8.16
N LYS A 117 -42.12 -21.40 9.19
CA LYS A 117 -41.78 -20.01 9.53
C LYS A 117 -40.24 -19.76 9.52
N ARG A 118 -39.41 -20.82 9.42
CA ARG A 118 -37.94 -20.83 9.32
C ARG A 118 -37.35 -20.06 8.15
N TRP A 119 -38.02 -19.94 7.00
CA TRP A 119 -37.43 -19.19 5.86
C TRP A 119 -37.45 -17.68 6.06
N VAL A 120 -38.47 -17.16 6.77
CA VAL A 120 -38.50 -15.76 7.24
C VAL A 120 -37.37 -15.50 8.24
N TYR A 121 -37.09 -16.47 9.13
CA TYR A 121 -35.94 -16.37 10.03
C TYR A 121 -34.61 -16.37 9.27
N LEU A 122 -34.45 -17.14 8.19
CA LEU A 122 -33.23 -17.13 7.36
C LEU A 122 -32.99 -15.76 6.71
N LEU A 123 -34.04 -15.07 6.24
CA LEU A 123 -33.96 -13.77 5.57
C LEU A 123 -33.48 -12.65 6.53
N PHE A 124 -33.86 -12.72 7.81
CA PHE A 124 -33.34 -11.81 8.85
C PHE A 124 -32.00 -12.28 9.45
N MET A 125 -31.75 -13.59 9.51
CA MET A 125 -30.52 -14.14 10.08
C MET A 125 -29.30 -13.90 9.19
N ILE A 126 -29.42 -13.94 7.87
CA ILE A 126 -28.30 -13.72 6.95
C ILE A 126 -27.66 -12.32 7.10
N PRO A 127 -28.38 -11.19 7.04
CA PRO A 127 -27.77 -9.86 7.24
C PRO A 127 -27.24 -9.67 8.66
N LEU A 128 -27.89 -10.27 9.66
CA LEU A 128 -27.42 -10.25 11.05
C LEU A 128 -26.11 -11.04 11.21
N LEU A 129 -25.97 -12.14 10.47
CA LEU A 129 -24.78 -12.98 10.43
C LEU A 129 -23.65 -12.28 9.65
N VAL A 130 -23.95 -11.60 8.55
CA VAL A 130 -22.98 -10.75 7.83
C VAL A 130 -22.49 -9.58 8.70
N PHE A 131 -23.40 -8.91 9.42
CA PHE A 131 -23.03 -7.84 10.37
C PHE A 131 -22.18 -8.38 11.53
N ALA A 132 -22.52 -9.56 12.06
CA ALA A 132 -21.71 -10.23 13.07
C ALA A 132 -20.32 -10.60 12.54
N ILE A 133 -20.21 -11.14 11.32
CA ILE A 133 -18.93 -11.44 10.66
C ILE A 133 -18.12 -10.15 10.43
N TYR A 134 -18.75 -9.06 10.01
CA TYR A 134 -18.07 -7.78 9.82
C TYR A 134 -17.53 -7.20 11.14
N GLY A 135 -18.28 -7.36 12.24
CA GLY A 135 -17.83 -6.99 13.58
C GLY A 135 -16.65 -7.83 14.10
N LEU A 136 -16.43 -9.03 13.54
CA LEU A 136 -15.31 -9.90 13.87
C LEU A 136 -14.03 -9.59 13.08
N TYR A 137 -14.08 -8.76 12.04
CA TYR A 137 -12.87 -8.37 11.33
C TYR A 137 -11.99 -7.48 12.25
N PRO A 138 -10.70 -7.83 12.45
CA PRO A 138 -9.82 -7.06 13.31
C PRO A 138 -9.62 -5.67 12.72
N LYS A 139 -9.94 -4.63 13.50
CA LYS A 139 -9.64 -3.24 13.14
C LYS A 139 -8.14 -3.02 13.27
N GLU A 140 -7.48 -2.74 12.16
CA GLU A 140 -6.07 -2.36 12.14
C GLU A 140 -5.90 -0.87 12.45
N ASN A 141 -4.81 -0.54 13.12
CA ASN A 141 -4.43 0.83 13.46
C ASN A 141 -3.13 1.18 12.74
N THR A 142 -3.14 2.29 12.01
CA THR A 142 -1.96 2.79 11.30
C THR A 142 -1.29 3.89 12.11
N PHE A 143 -0.09 3.64 12.61
CA PHE A 143 0.75 4.64 13.26
C PHE A 143 1.64 5.31 12.21
N SER A 144 1.69 6.64 12.21
CA SER A 144 2.53 7.40 11.27
C SER A 144 3.14 8.62 11.94
N PHE A 145 4.46 8.72 11.90
CA PHE A 145 5.19 9.83 12.52
C PHE A 145 6.50 10.14 11.79
N CYS A 146 6.95 11.38 11.96
CA CYS A 146 8.21 11.91 11.43
C CYS A 146 9.12 12.35 12.58
N PHE A 147 10.42 12.14 12.38
CA PHE A 147 11.43 12.43 13.38
C PHE A 147 12.04 13.82 13.16
N VAL A 148 12.17 14.57 14.26
CA VAL A 148 12.66 15.94 14.27
C VAL A 148 13.78 16.06 15.30
N ASP A 149 14.83 16.78 14.95
CA ASP A 149 15.93 17.13 15.85
C ASP A 149 15.39 18.06 16.96
N ALA A 150 15.60 17.68 18.22
CA ALA A 150 15.05 18.42 19.36
C ALA A 150 15.67 19.81 19.53
N ASP A 151 16.93 20.00 19.12
CA ASP A 151 17.69 21.23 19.29
C ASP A 151 17.48 22.18 18.11
N GLN A 152 17.57 21.65 16.88
CA GLN A 152 17.42 22.43 15.65
C GLN A 152 15.96 22.60 15.24
N ARG A 153 15.04 21.77 15.75
CA ARG A 153 13.62 21.73 15.37
C ARG A 153 13.39 21.46 13.88
N VAL A 154 14.33 20.79 13.21
CA VAL A 154 14.26 20.43 11.79
C VAL A 154 14.10 18.92 11.62
N ALA A 155 13.39 18.48 10.58
CA ALA A 155 13.21 17.08 10.25
C ALA A 155 14.55 16.38 9.95
N ILE A 156 14.70 15.15 10.45
CA ILE A 156 15.92 14.35 10.25
C ILE A 156 15.79 13.58 8.93
N THR A 157 16.19 14.19 7.82
CA THR A 157 16.03 13.63 6.46
C THR A 157 17.33 13.14 5.82
N LYS A 158 18.48 13.63 6.32
CA LYS A 158 19.80 13.37 5.72
C LYS A 158 20.32 11.96 5.99
N ILE A 159 19.82 11.30 7.03
CA ILE A 159 20.24 9.96 7.44
C ILE A 159 19.00 9.11 7.72
N PRO A 160 18.93 7.88 7.19
CA PRO A 160 17.85 6.97 7.57
C PRO A 160 18.05 6.52 9.02
N LEU A 161 16.98 6.58 9.82
CA LEU A 161 16.98 6.11 11.20
C LEU A 161 16.59 4.64 11.24
N ASP A 162 17.25 3.86 12.09
CA ASP A 162 16.90 2.46 12.30
C ASP A 162 15.74 2.37 13.30
N ILE A 163 14.66 1.72 12.90
CA ILE A 163 13.46 1.52 13.71
C ILE A 163 13.33 0.04 14.03
N ILE A 164 13.30 -0.29 15.32
CA ILE A 164 13.17 -1.66 15.82
C ILE A 164 11.82 -1.76 16.53
N VAL A 165 10.81 -2.30 15.84
CA VAL A 165 9.47 -2.49 16.41
C VAL A 165 9.51 -3.68 17.36
N ILE A 166 9.13 -3.47 18.61
CA ILE A 166 9.06 -4.49 19.67
C ILE A 166 7.64 -5.02 19.73
N ARG A 167 7.47 -6.32 19.47
CA ARG A 167 6.18 -7.03 19.58
C ARG A 167 6.15 -7.90 20.84
N THR A 168 4.96 -8.17 21.35
CA THR A 168 4.79 -8.97 22.57
C THR A 168 4.98 -10.44 22.25
N GLN A 169 5.88 -11.13 22.97
CA GLN A 169 6.20 -12.56 22.79
C GLN A 169 6.67 -12.95 21.37
N GLU A 170 7.11 -11.97 20.59
CA GLU A 170 7.58 -12.18 19.22
C GLU A 170 8.92 -11.48 19.01
N SER A 171 9.65 -11.92 17.98
CA SER A 171 10.91 -11.31 17.58
C SER A 171 10.69 -9.86 17.10
N PRO A 172 11.64 -8.94 17.38
CA PRO A 172 11.56 -7.58 16.87
C PRO A 172 11.61 -7.52 15.35
N LEU A 173 10.94 -6.51 14.79
CA LEU A 173 10.95 -6.21 13.35
C LEU A 173 11.84 -4.99 13.08
N TYR A 174 12.63 -5.05 12.03
CA TYR A 174 13.63 -4.03 11.70
C TYR A 174 13.24 -3.26 10.45
N PHE A 175 13.19 -1.94 10.58
CA PHE A 175 12.83 -1.01 9.51
C PHE A 175 13.80 0.17 9.50
N LYS A 176 13.66 1.00 8.46
CA LYS A 176 14.30 2.31 8.36
C LYS A 176 13.25 3.38 8.07
N THR A 177 13.55 4.63 8.42
CA THR A 177 12.73 5.76 7.96
C THR A 177 12.85 5.94 6.45
N ASP A 178 11.83 6.55 5.86
CA ASP A 178 11.87 7.00 4.47
C ASP A 178 12.77 8.25 4.28
N SER A 179 12.83 8.75 3.04
CA SER A 179 13.62 9.93 2.68
C SER A 179 13.12 11.24 3.28
N LEU A 180 11.88 11.27 3.80
CA LEU A 180 11.30 12.40 4.50
C LEU A 180 11.54 12.32 6.02
N GLY A 181 12.26 11.29 6.50
CA GLY A 181 12.50 11.08 7.92
C GLY A 181 11.26 10.58 8.65
N CYS A 182 10.33 9.95 7.94
CA CYS A 182 9.07 9.45 8.47
C CYS A 182 9.03 7.91 8.50
N PHE A 183 8.14 7.37 9.32
CA PHE A 183 7.89 5.94 9.47
C PHE A 183 6.39 5.70 9.66
N SER A 184 5.88 4.65 9.01
CA SER A 184 4.49 4.23 9.17
C SER A 184 4.40 2.71 9.37
N TYR A 185 3.52 2.29 10.28
CA TYR A 185 3.35 0.89 10.64
C TYR A 185 1.91 0.59 11.01
N THR A 186 1.37 -0.51 10.45
CA THR A 186 0.00 -0.94 10.67
C THR A 186 -0.02 -2.17 11.57
N THR A 187 -0.85 -2.16 12.61
CA THR A 187 -1.00 -3.27 13.55
C THR A 187 -2.39 -3.29 14.17
N SER A 188 -2.89 -4.47 14.53
CA SER A 188 -4.12 -4.63 15.32
C SER A 188 -3.94 -4.22 16.79
N GLU A 189 -2.70 -4.05 17.25
CA GLU A 189 -2.40 -3.63 18.62
C GLU A 189 -2.82 -2.17 18.89
N LYS A 190 -3.20 -1.89 20.14
CA LYS A 190 -3.61 -0.55 20.61
C LYS A 190 -2.41 0.37 20.94
N GLN A 191 -1.21 -0.18 20.93
CA GLN A 191 0.01 0.57 21.17
C GLN A 191 1.13 0.02 20.28
N LEU A 192 2.03 0.92 19.88
CA LEU A 192 3.24 0.60 19.15
C LEU A 192 4.43 0.97 20.03
N LYS A 193 5.27 -0.02 20.37
CA LYS A 193 6.54 0.18 21.05
C LYS A 193 7.69 -0.07 20.09
N PHE A 194 8.62 0.87 20.00
CA PHE A 194 9.78 0.72 19.12
C PHE A 194 11.01 1.43 19.67
N VAL A 195 12.18 0.95 19.28
CA VAL A 195 13.47 1.61 19.54
C VAL A 195 13.90 2.32 18.26
N VAL A 196 14.30 3.58 18.39
CA VAL A 196 14.90 4.34 17.30
C VAL A 196 16.38 4.51 17.55
N LYS A 197 17.20 4.18 16.56
CA LYS A 197 18.66 4.36 16.58
C LYS A 197 19.10 5.27 15.45
N SER A 198 20.12 6.07 15.75
CA SER A 198 20.73 7.02 14.81
C SER A 198 22.23 7.08 15.04
N PRO A 199 23.04 7.30 13.99
CA PRO A 199 24.45 7.62 14.15
C PRO A 199 24.69 8.83 15.08
N TYR A 200 23.86 9.87 14.99
CA TYR A 200 24.12 11.18 15.61
C TYR A 200 23.06 11.66 16.61
N HIS A 201 22.01 10.88 16.85
CA HIS A 201 21.03 11.14 17.90
C HIS A 201 21.12 10.06 18.97
N LYS A 202 20.56 10.35 20.15
CA LYS A 202 20.46 9.38 21.24
C LYS A 202 19.46 8.28 20.87
N THR A 203 19.76 7.05 21.27
CA THR A 203 18.82 5.94 21.16
C THR A 203 17.67 6.19 22.11
N ASP A 204 16.44 6.05 21.63
CA ASP A 204 15.23 6.21 22.45
C ASP A 204 14.26 5.05 22.23
N THR A 205 13.47 4.75 23.26
CA THR A 205 12.39 3.77 23.20
C THR A 205 11.06 4.50 23.28
N ILE A 206 10.35 4.53 22.16
CA ILE A 206 9.10 5.27 22.01
C ILE A 206 7.92 4.32 22.17
N VAL A 207 6.90 4.78 22.91
CA VAL A 207 5.60 4.12 23.02
C VAL A 207 4.53 5.08 22.51
N ARG A 208 3.78 4.65 21.50
CA ARG A 208 2.63 5.38 20.96
C ARG A 208 1.36 4.60 21.18
N HIS A 209 0.32 5.26 21.66
CA HIS A 209 -1.01 4.68 21.80
C HIS A 209 -1.87 5.13 20.61
N VAL A 210 -2.85 4.31 20.19
CA VAL A 210 -3.76 4.68 19.09
C VAL A 210 -4.43 6.04 19.34
N ASN A 211 -4.77 6.33 20.59
CA ASN A 211 -5.42 7.58 20.98
C ASN A 211 -4.51 8.82 20.84
N SER A 212 -3.18 8.66 20.82
CA SER A 212 -2.21 9.76 20.69
C SER A 212 -1.61 9.88 19.29
N ASN A 213 -2.15 9.13 18.33
CA ASN A 213 -1.70 9.11 16.92
C ASN A 213 -2.02 10.43 16.16
N THR A 214 -2.67 11.39 16.81
CA THR A 214 -2.84 12.76 16.28
C THR A 214 -1.52 13.53 16.25
N HIS A 215 -0.59 13.23 17.17
CA HIS A 215 0.73 13.86 17.22
C HIS A 215 1.73 13.06 16.37
N LYS A 216 1.96 13.56 15.15
CA LYS A 216 2.80 12.90 14.14
C LYS A 216 4.30 13.19 14.27
N THR A 217 4.75 13.80 15.35
CA THR A 217 6.16 14.18 15.52
C THR A 217 6.78 13.47 16.71
N VAL A 218 7.95 12.87 16.48
CA VAL A 218 8.83 12.34 17.52
C VAL A 218 10.09 13.20 17.54
N GLN A 219 10.43 13.77 18.69
CA GLN A 219 11.64 14.56 18.85
C GLN A 219 12.78 13.67 19.33
N LEU A 220 13.93 13.73 18.67
CA LEU A 220 15.13 13.02 19.07
C LEU A 220 16.18 14.01 19.56
N GLN A 221 16.74 13.71 20.72
CA GLN A 221 17.85 14.46 21.28
C GLN A 221 19.12 14.16 20.49
N THR A 222 19.89 15.20 20.18
CA THR A 222 21.20 15.01 19.60
C THR A 222 22.11 14.26 20.57
N ASP A 223 23.08 13.55 20.01
CA ASP A 223 24.13 12.92 20.77
C ASP A 223 25.41 13.73 20.60
N ASP A 224 25.68 14.59 21.59
CA ASP A 224 26.82 15.50 21.60
C ASP A 224 28.14 14.77 21.34
N TYR A 225 28.33 13.58 21.91
CA TYR A 225 29.57 12.84 21.80
C TYR A 225 29.73 12.28 20.40
N ALA A 226 28.64 11.74 19.83
CA ALA A 226 28.63 11.29 18.45
C ALA A 226 28.86 12.44 17.45
N LEU A 227 28.26 13.61 17.70
CA LEU A 227 28.47 14.81 16.89
C LEU A 227 29.90 15.34 17.01
N MET A 228 30.50 15.31 18.20
CA MET A 228 31.91 15.65 18.41
C MET A 228 32.83 14.69 17.65
N LEU A 229 32.58 13.38 17.70
CA LEU A 229 33.35 12.40 16.91
C LEU A 229 33.23 12.67 15.41
N MET A 230 32.02 12.95 14.91
CA MET A 230 31.78 13.33 13.51
C MET A 230 32.52 14.63 13.15
N TYR A 231 32.49 15.63 14.02
CA TYR A 231 33.21 16.90 13.83
C TYR A 231 34.72 16.66 13.73
N TYR A 232 35.30 15.85 14.61
CA TYR A 232 36.73 15.55 14.58
C TYR A 232 37.13 14.74 13.34
N ALA A 233 36.30 13.80 12.90
CA ALA A 233 36.52 13.06 11.66
C ALA A 233 36.48 13.95 10.40
N ASN A 234 35.80 15.10 10.48
CA ASN A 234 35.62 16.05 9.36
C ASN A 234 36.51 17.31 9.42
N GLY A 235 37.21 17.56 10.53
CA GLY A 235 37.85 18.85 10.83
C GLY A 235 39.23 19.11 10.20
N ASN A 236 39.59 20.39 10.04
CA ASN A 236 40.88 20.86 9.49
C ASN A 236 42.05 20.65 10.48
N LYS A 237 43.33 20.84 10.08
CA LYS A 237 44.52 20.46 10.88
C LYS A 237 44.75 21.22 12.20
N ASP A 238 44.12 22.38 12.39
CA ASP A 238 44.45 23.28 13.49
C ASP A 238 43.95 22.73 14.85
N ASP A 239 44.76 22.91 15.90
CA ASP A 239 44.51 22.49 17.28
C ASP A 239 44.46 20.98 17.60
N TRP A 240 45.26 20.15 16.92
CA TRP A 240 45.33 18.70 17.18
C TRP A 240 45.55 18.33 18.66
N LYS A 241 46.32 19.12 19.42
CA LYS A 241 46.58 18.89 20.87
C LYS A 241 45.30 19.00 21.69
N LYS A 242 44.50 20.04 21.44
CA LYS A 242 43.23 20.30 22.13
C LYS A 242 42.22 19.20 21.82
N ARG A 243 42.13 18.80 20.55
CA ARG A 243 41.25 17.69 20.12
C ARG A 243 41.62 16.39 20.80
N ARG A 244 42.93 16.09 20.88
CA ARG A 244 43.41 14.89 21.56
C ARG A 244 43.03 14.88 23.03
N ALA A 245 43.14 16.01 23.73
CA ALA A 245 42.72 16.13 25.13
C ALA A 245 41.20 15.88 25.29
N GLN A 246 40.37 16.53 24.45
CA GLN A 246 38.92 16.36 24.48
C GLN A 246 38.49 14.91 24.19
N LEU A 247 39.08 14.27 23.18
CA LEU A 247 38.82 12.86 22.89
C LEU A 247 39.24 11.93 24.04
N ASN A 248 40.30 12.28 24.78
CA ASN A 248 40.71 11.52 25.96
C ASN A 248 39.71 11.64 27.12
N GLU A 249 39.00 12.76 27.25
CA GLU A 249 37.95 12.92 28.27
C GLU A 249 36.69 12.13 27.90
N LEU A 250 36.30 12.15 26.62
CA LEU A 250 35.08 11.53 26.10
C LEU A 250 35.09 9.99 26.10
N ILE A 251 36.27 9.38 25.96
CA ILE A 251 36.42 7.93 25.76
C ILE A 251 36.97 7.28 27.03
N ALA A 252 36.33 6.22 27.51
CA ALA A 252 36.80 5.48 28.68
C ALA A 252 38.15 4.78 28.40
N GLU A 253 38.99 4.63 29.43
CA GLU A 253 40.33 4.04 29.30
C GLU A 253 40.30 2.62 28.69
N ASN A 254 39.31 1.82 29.07
CA ASN A 254 39.10 0.45 28.61
C ASN A 254 38.00 0.34 27.54
N ALA A 255 37.73 1.40 26.79
CA ALA A 255 36.69 1.40 25.77
C ALA A 255 36.93 0.32 24.70
N GLN A 256 35.86 -0.40 24.35
CA GLN A 256 35.87 -1.39 23.28
C GLN A 256 35.47 -0.74 21.95
N ILE A 257 36.44 -0.55 21.05
CA ILE A 257 36.23 0.19 19.80
C ILE A 257 36.42 -0.74 18.60
N TYR A 258 35.39 -0.86 17.77
CA TYR A 258 35.34 -1.77 16.64
C TYR A 258 35.08 -1.03 15.33
N ARG A 259 35.92 -1.27 14.33
CA ARG A 259 35.64 -0.90 12.94
C ARG A 259 35.10 -2.12 12.21
N ALA A 260 33.92 -1.96 11.59
CA ALA A 260 33.34 -2.94 10.69
C ALA A 260 33.65 -2.58 9.22
N PHE A 261 34.01 -3.58 8.41
CA PHE A 261 34.24 -3.41 6.98
C PHE A 261 32.95 -3.71 6.18
N GLN A 262 32.70 -2.95 5.11
CA GLN A 262 31.50 -3.14 4.27
C GLN A 262 31.55 -4.40 3.40
N LYS A 263 32.73 -4.73 2.87
CA LYS A 263 32.88 -5.75 1.81
C LYS A 263 33.47 -7.06 2.30
N ASP A 264 34.13 -7.04 3.46
CA ASP A 264 34.81 -8.20 4.04
C ASP A 264 34.19 -8.56 5.38
N ILE A 265 34.08 -9.85 5.67
CA ILE A 265 33.68 -10.36 6.98
C ILE A 265 34.88 -10.18 7.92
N GLY A 266 35.01 -8.99 8.48
CA GLY A 266 36.10 -8.64 9.38
C GLY A 266 35.72 -7.52 10.34
N ILE A 267 36.28 -7.57 11.54
CA ILE A 267 36.28 -6.47 12.49
C ILE A 267 37.72 -6.13 12.85
N GLU A 268 38.03 -4.85 12.93
CA GLU A 268 39.30 -4.35 13.45
C GLU A 268 39.04 -3.70 14.80
N MET A 269 39.83 -4.08 15.82
CA MET A 269 39.72 -3.53 17.16
C MET A 269 40.74 -2.42 17.37
N TYR A 270 40.33 -1.36 18.04
CA TYR A 270 41.18 -0.23 18.41
C TYR A 270 41.21 -0.07 19.92
N THR A 271 42.38 0.15 20.48
CA THR A 271 42.52 0.76 21.80
C THR A 271 42.08 2.22 21.75
N LYS A 272 41.75 2.81 22.92
CA LYS A 272 41.49 4.25 23.05
C LYS A 272 42.57 5.09 22.36
N LYS A 273 43.84 4.78 22.60
CA LYS A 273 44.99 5.51 22.04
C LYS A 273 45.03 5.42 20.51
N GLU A 274 44.84 4.23 19.94
CA GLU A 274 44.86 4.03 18.49
C GLU A 274 43.69 4.73 17.81
N PHE A 275 42.49 4.65 18.38
CA PHE A 275 41.31 5.33 17.83
C PHE A 275 41.44 6.86 17.89
N ILE A 276 41.95 7.41 19.00
CA ILE A 276 42.22 8.85 19.10
C ILE A 276 43.27 9.24 18.05
N ASN A 277 44.33 8.46 17.88
CA ASN A 277 45.33 8.71 16.84
C ASN A 277 44.69 8.71 15.46
N LEU A 278 43.86 7.72 15.14
CA LEU A 278 43.11 7.64 13.88
C LEU A 278 42.33 8.94 13.62
N LEU A 279 41.53 9.41 14.57
CA LEU A 279 40.74 10.64 14.41
C LEU A 279 41.57 11.93 14.33
N THR A 280 42.76 11.94 14.90
CA THR A 280 43.65 13.11 14.87
C THR A 280 44.51 13.18 13.61
N ILE A 281 44.65 12.09 12.85
CA ILE A 281 45.39 12.06 11.59
C ILE A 281 44.42 12.44 10.46
N PRO A 282 44.63 13.59 9.79
CA PRO A 282 43.72 14.06 8.76
C PRO A 282 43.81 13.16 7.53
N THR A 283 42.80 12.33 7.32
CA THR A 283 42.64 11.52 6.12
C THR A 283 41.29 11.82 5.47
N SER A 284 41.25 11.86 4.15
CA SER A 284 40.01 12.13 3.40
C SER A 284 38.97 11.02 3.58
N SER A 285 39.41 9.79 3.87
CA SER A 285 38.55 8.65 4.14
C SER A 285 37.74 8.81 5.43
N LEU A 286 38.31 9.42 6.48
CA LEU A 286 37.60 9.63 7.75
C LEU A 286 36.36 10.50 7.63
N LYS A 287 36.26 11.35 6.59
CA LYS A 287 35.03 12.13 6.33
C LYS A 287 33.80 11.27 6.07
N LYS A 288 34.00 10.00 5.71
CA LYS A 288 32.95 9.01 5.46
C LYS A 288 32.76 8.05 6.65
N MET A 289 33.31 8.40 7.81
CA MET A 289 33.07 7.65 9.03
C MET A 289 31.60 7.74 9.44
N GLN A 290 31.02 6.60 9.80
CA GLN A 290 29.67 6.50 10.35
C GLN A 290 29.67 5.66 11.61
N ILE A 291 28.96 6.14 12.64
CA ILE A 291 28.77 5.41 13.89
C ILE A 291 27.63 4.42 13.70
N LEU A 292 27.88 3.16 14.06
CA LEU A 292 26.93 2.05 13.97
C LEU A 292 26.30 1.72 15.31
N ASP A 293 27.08 1.75 16.38
CA ASP A 293 26.62 1.47 17.74
C ASP A 293 27.50 2.19 18.76
N LYS A 294 26.92 2.58 19.89
CA LYS A 294 27.59 3.35 20.94
C LYS A 294 26.94 3.06 22.29
N VAL A 295 27.78 2.88 23.32
CA VAL A 295 27.36 2.65 24.70
C VAL A 295 28.14 3.58 25.62
N TYR A 296 27.42 4.19 26.55
CA TYR A 296 27.95 5.13 27.53
C TYR A 296 27.91 4.56 28.93
N GLN A 297 28.90 4.91 29.75
CA GLN A 297 28.89 4.69 31.19
C GLN A 297 29.62 5.87 31.85
N ASN A 298 29.01 6.48 32.87
CA ASN A 298 29.56 7.65 33.58
C ASN A 298 30.01 8.76 32.61
N ASP A 299 29.14 9.12 31.66
CA ASP A 299 29.41 10.13 30.62
C ASP A 299 30.70 9.88 29.83
N LYS A 300 31.04 8.61 29.59
CA LYS A 300 32.14 8.22 28.71
C LYS A 300 31.73 7.12 27.76
N ILE A 301 32.29 7.13 26.56
CA ILE A 301 32.13 6.05 25.57
C ILE A 301 32.90 4.82 26.08
N VAL A 302 32.17 3.75 26.40
CA VAL A 302 32.75 2.45 26.80
C VAL A 302 32.70 1.42 25.68
N LYS A 303 31.81 1.59 24.71
CA LYS A 303 31.78 0.77 23.49
C LYS A 303 31.42 1.64 22.29
N LEU A 304 32.15 1.48 21.20
CA LEU A 304 31.92 2.17 19.94
C LEU A 304 32.08 1.18 18.78
N LYS A 305 31.11 1.15 17.89
CA LYS A 305 31.21 0.46 16.61
C LYS A 305 31.03 1.47 15.50
N PHE A 306 31.93 1.48 14.53
CA PHE A 306 31.89 2.40 13.40
C PHE A 306 32.29 1.72 12.11
N MET A 307 32.07 2.41 10.99
CA MET A 307 32.53 2.01 9.66
C MET A 307 33.07 3.24 8.94
N ILE A 308 33.87 3.02 7.89
CA ILE A 308 34.32 4.07 6.97
C ILE A 308 33.90 3.63 5.57
N GLN A 309 33.08 4.45 4.90
CA GLN A 309 32.60 4.23 3.52
C GLN A 309 33.54 4.83 2.47
#